data_AF-A0A2E4ENE6-F1
#
_entry.id   AF-A0A2E4ENE6-F1
#
_cell.length_a   1.000
_cell.length_b   1.000
_cell.length_c   1.000
_cell.angle_alpha   90.00
_cell.angle_beta   90.00
_cell.angle_gamma   90.00
#
_symmetry.space_group_name_H-M   'P 1'
#
loop_
_entity.id
_entity.type
_entity.pdbx_description
1 polymer ?
#
loop_
_entity_poly.entity_id
_entity_poly.type
_entity_poly.pdbx_seq_one_letter_code
_entity_poly.pdbx_strand_id
1 'polypeptide(L)'
;MQLIIKLPPQLIKLLNMLSDFRLQKVKRVFEFYDANGNGVLDLDDIDGICDHFAEQFGWTVGGERDSNFRTAFTLHWNNLIHIADENKDGVVSEEEFISYYVLALANDKNYYRFIKPFFDDIFPIIDSDDDGVLSKEDYTAFFRSFRNSQSDAEAAFDNMDQNNDGVISHYELYTMYYHFHMSEDENDGSQSFYGKL
;
A
#
# COMPACT_ATOMS: atom_id res chain seq x y z
N MET A 1 -5.23 -28.81 -7.80
CA MET A 1 -6.51 -29.36 -7.32
C MET A 1 -6.34 -29.71 -5.85
N GLN A 2 -7.22 -29.17 -4.99
CA GLN A 2 -7.28 -29.30 -3.52
C GLN A 2 -6.52 -28.23 -2.71
N LEU A 3 -7.13 -27.04 -2.66
CA LEU A 3 -7.25 -26.23 -1.44
C LEU A 3 -8.35 -25.15 -1.61
N ILE A 4 -9.45 -25.49 -2.30
CA ILE A 4 -10.67 -24.68 -2.27
C ILE A 4 -11.39 -25.05 -0.97
N ILE A 5 -10.93 -24.44 0.12
CA ILE A 5 -11.62 -24.37 1.39
C ILE A 5 -12.96 -23.65 1.13
N LYS A 6 -13.99 -24.05 1.89
CA LYS A 6 -15.38 -23.61 1.77
C LYS A 6 -15.55 -22.11 1.99
N LEU A 7 -15.17 -21.28 1.01
CA LEU A 7 -15.45 -19.86 1.05
C LEU A 7 -16.95 -19.62 0.77
N PRO A 8 -17.59 -18.67 1.46
CA PRO A 8 -18.96 -18.26 1.19
C PRO A 8 -19.19 -17.95 -0.30
N PRO A 9 -20.38 -18.24 -0.87
CA PRO A 9 -20.65 -18.01 -2.29
C PRO A 9 -20.45 -16.56 -2.76
N GLN A 10 -20.62 -15.58 -1.85
CA GLN A 10 -20.35 -14.17 -2.11
C GLN A 10 -18.85 -13.92 -2.31
N LEU A 11 -17.99 -14.57 -1.53
CA LEU A 11 -16.54 -14.51 -1.66
C LEU A 11 -16.05 -15.15 -2.95
N ILE A 12 -16.63 -16.27 -3.38
CA ILE A 12 -16.32 -16.88 -4.69
C ILE A 12 -16.67 -15.91 -5.83
N LYS A 13 -17.75 -15.13 -5.69
CA LYS A 13 -18.16 -14.15 -6.69
C LYS A 13 -17.26 -12.91 -6.72
N LEU A 14 -16.79 -12.44 -5.56
CA LEU A 14 -15.83 -11.34 -5.41
C LEU A 14 -14.44 -11.73 -5.94
N LEU A 15 -13.99 -12.94 -5.64
CA LEU A 15 -12.73 -13.51 -6.15
C LEU A 15 -12.73 -13.67 -7.68
N ASN A 16 -13.89 -13.95 -8.29
CA ASN A 16 -14.00 -14.01 -9.76
C ASN A 16 -13.94 -12.64 -10.46
N MET A 17 -13.89 -11.52 -9.71
CA MET A 17 -13.81 -10.17 -10.28
C MET A 17 -12.39 -9.62 -10.38
N LEU A 18 -11.43 -10.17 -9.62
CA LEU A 18 -10.01 -9.93 -9.79
C LEU A 18 -9.37 -11.18 -10.43
N SER A 19 -8.32 -10.99 -11.21
CA SER A 19 -7.47 -12.13 -11.58
C SER A 19 -6.74 -12.68 -10.36
N ASP A 20 -6.27 -13.94 -10.44
CA ASP A 20 -5.44 -14.54 -9.40
C ASP A 20 -4.19 -13.68 -9.09
N PHE A 21 -3.60 -13.07 -10.13
CA PHE A 21 -2.43 -12.20 -9.98
C PHE A 21 -2.75 -10.90 -9.24
N ARG A 22 -3.86 -10.22 -9.58
CA ARG A 22 -4.26 -9.02 -8.85
C ARG A 22 -4.70 -9.33 -7.43
N LEU A 23 -5.33 -10.47 -7.19
CA LEU A 23 -5.63 -10.92 -5.85
C LEU A 23 -4.36 -11.12 -5.00
N GLN A 24 -3.29 -11.71 -5.56
CA GLN A 24 -2.00 -11.83 -4.87
C GLN A 24 -1.44 -10.45 -4.50
N LYS A 25 -1.50 -9.49 -5.42
CA LYS A 25 -1.08 -8.10 -5.14
C LYS A 25 -1.91 -7.46 -4.02
N VAL A 26 -3.23 -7.66 -4.01
CA VAL A 26 -4.10 -7.15 -2.93
C VAL A 26 -3.77 -7.78 -1.58
N LYS A 27 -3.55 -9.09 -1.53
CA LYS A 27 -3.11 -9.79 -0.31
C LYS A 27 -1.79 -9.24 0.21
N ARG A 28 -0.84 -8.93 -0.70
CA ARG A 28 0.42 -8.30 -0.32
C ARG A 28 0.22 -6.92 0.31
N VAL A 29 -0.75 -6.13 -0.17
CA VAL A 29 -1.11 -4.86 0.47
C VAL A 29 -1.74 -5.09 1.85
N PHE A 30 -2.61 -6.11 2.00
CA PHE A 30 -3.18 -6.47 3.29
C PHE A 30 -2.08 -6.80 4.32
N GLU A 31 -1.10 -7.63 3.94
CA GLU A 31 0.05 -7.96 4.81
C GLU A 31 0.88 -6.73 5.23
N PHE A 32 0.89 -5.67 4.41
CA PHE A 32 1.50 -4.41 4.82
C PHE A 32 0.66 -3.72 5.91
N TYR A 33 -0.65 -3.64 5.72
CA TYR A 33 -1.53 -3.01 6.69
C TYR A 33 -1.63 -3.82 7.99
N ASP A 34 -1.57 -5.16 7.96
CA ASP A 34 -1.57 -6.05 9.13
C ASP A 34 -0.18 -6.08 9.78
N ALA A 35 0.21 -4.95 10.37
CA ALA A 35 1.55 -4.74 10.90
C ALA A 35 1.86 -5.63 12.11
N ASN A 36 0.85 -6.03 12.87
CA ASN A 36 0.99 -6.93 14.02
C ASN A 36 0.82 -8.42 13.64
N GLY A 37 0.30 -8.73 12.45
CA GLY A 37 0.15 -10.09 11.91
C GLY A 37 -1.00 -10.88 12.54
N ASN A 38 -2.03 -10.22 13.07
CA ASN A 38 -3.16 -10.87 13.74
C ASN A 38 -4.25 -11.32 12.74
N GLY A 39 -4.12 -10.97 11.46
CA GLY A 39 -5.04 -11.35 10.38
C GLY A 39 -6.25 -10.44 10.24
N VAL A 40 -6.30 -9.32 10.95
CA VAL A 40 -7.30 -8.25 10.81
C VAL A 40 -6.59 -6.91 10.82
N LEU A 41 -7.25 -5.88 10.27
CA LEU A 41 -6.73 -4.52 10.31
C LEU A 41 -7.44 -3.75 11.43
N ASP A 42 -6.68 -3.30 12.44
CA ASP A 42 -7.19 -2.56 13.59
C ASP A 42 -6.32 -1.33 13.96
N LEU A 43 -6.64 -0.66 15.08
CA LEU A 43 -5.91 0.53 15.51
C LEU A 43 -4.45 0.25 15.90
N ASP A 44 -4.12 -0.95 16.38
CA ASP A 44 -2.76 -1.29 16.78
C ASP A 44 -1.84 -1.36 15.54
N ASP A 45 -2.40 -1.71 14.38
CA ASP A 45 -1.67 -1.68 13.11
C ASP A 45 -1.27 -0.27 12.68
N ILE A 46 -2.14 0.72 12.89
CA ILE A 46 -1.84 2.13 12.60
C ILE A 46 -0.59 2.57 13.36
N ASP A 47 -0.56 2.29 14.67
CA ASP A 47 0.56 2.66 15.53
C ASP A 47 1.82 1.92 15.09
N GLY A 48 1.72 0.62 14.78
CA GLY A 48 2.83 -0.18 14.29
C GLY A 48 3.43 0.33 12.97
N ILE A 49 2.59 0.75 12.02
CA ILE A 49 3.03 1.32 10.75
C ILE A 49 3.70 2.67 10.98
N CYS A 50 3.08 3.56 11.76
CA CYS A 50 3.62 4.89 12.02
C CYS A 50 4.96 4.84 12.76
N ASP A 51 5.09 3.95 13.77
CA ASP A 51 6.33 3.73 14.49
C ASP A 51 7.45 3.26 13.55
N HIS A 52 7.13 2.35 12.64
CA HIS A 52 8.11 1.82 11.69
C HIS A 52 8.52 2.86 10.64
N PHE A 53 7.60 3.69 10.17
CA PHE A 53 7.93 4.86 9.34
C PHE A 53 8.84 5.84 10.07
N ALA A 54 8.51 6.20 11.32
CA ALA A 54 9.35 7.10 12.11
C ALA A 54 10.77 6.54 12.29
N GLU A 55 10.92 5.22 12.49
CA GLU A 55 12.22 4.55 12.54
C GLU A 55 12.97 4.67 11.21
N GLN A 56 12.35 4.34 10.08
CA GLN A 56 13.03 4.31 8.79
C GLN A 56 13.46 5.68 8.29
N PHE A 57 12.65 6.71 8.55
CA PHE A 57 12.98 8.09 8.19
C PHE A 57 13.79 8.82 9.28
N GLY A 58 14.04 8.19 10.43
CA GLY A 58 14.74 8.82 11.55
C GLY A 58 13.99 10.00 12.16
N TRP A 59 12.66 10.00 12.09
CA TRP A 59 11.84 11.04 12.69
C TRP A 59 11.86 10.96 14.21
N THR A 60 11.77 12.12 14.86
CA THR A 60 11.53 12.16 16.30
C THR A 60 10.06 11.81 16.56
N VAL A 61 9.80 10.79 17.38
CA VAL A 61 8.44 10.41 17.80
C VAL A 61 7.77 11.59 18.50
N GLY A 62 6.56 11.96 18.06
CA GLY A 62 5.83 13.15 18.48
C GLY A 62 6.37 14.48 17.93
N GLY A 63 7.41 14.44 17.08
CA GLY A 63 7.89 15.57 16.32
C GLY A 63 6.94 15.93 15.16
N GLU A 64 7.26 16.99 14.42
CA GLU A 64 6.40 17.51 13.35
C GLU A 64 6.13 16.48 12.24
N ARG A 65 7.18 15.86 11.66
CA ARG A 65 7.02 14.88 10.58
C ARG A 65 6.25 13.63 11.02
N ASP A 66 6.59 13.06 12.19
CA ASP A 66 5.87 11.91 12.76
C ASP A 66 4.40 12.26 13.05
N SER A 67 4.12 13.42 13.63
CA SER A 67 2.74 13.86 13.91
C SER A 67 1.93 14.08 12.63
N ASN A 68 2.55 14.69 11.61
CA ASN A 68 1.92 14.89 10.30
C ASN A 68 1.62 13.54 9.63
N PHE A 69 2.57 12.60 9.65
CA PHE A 69 2.37 11.27 9.10
C PHE A 69 1.25 10.52 9.81
N ARG A 70 1.29 10.45 11.16
CA ARG A 70 0.22 9.81 11.96
C ARG A 70 -1.15 10.40 11.66
N THR A 71 -1.24 11.72 11.55
CA THR A 71 -2.51 12.41 11.24
C THR A 71 -3.02 12.03 9.84
N ALA A 72 -2.16 12.12 8.83
CA ALA A 72 -2.51 11.78 7.45
C ALA A 72 -2.90 10.30 7.31
N PHE A 73 -2.09 9.41 7.88
CA PHE A 73 -2.33 7.97 7.82
C PHE A 73 -3.59 7.57 8.61
N THR A 74 -3.85 8.17 9.77
CA THR A 74 -5.10 7.96 10.53
C THR A 74 -6.33 8.43 9.74
N LEU A 75 -6.23 9.55 9.03
CA LEU A 75 -7.33 10.03 8.18
C LEU A 75 -7.60 9.07 7.02
N HIS A 76 -6.54 8.63 6.32
CA HIS A 76 -6.62 7.63 5.26
C HIS A 76 -7.23 6.32 5.78
N TRP A 77 -6.75 5.85 6.93
CA TRP A 77 -7.28 4.66 7.60
C TRP A 77 -8.76 4.76 7.91
N ASN A 78 -9.21 5.86 8.52
CA ASN A 78 -10.61 6.06 8.86
C ASN A 78 -11.51 6.02 7.60
N ASN A 79 -11.03 6.55 6.48
CA ASN A 79 -11.73 6.46 5.21
C ASN A 79 -11.79 5.02 4.69
N LEU A 80 -10.70 4.26 4.82
CA LEU A 80 -10.63 2.85 4.44
C LEU A 80 -11.60 2.01 5.28
N ILE A 81 -11.51 2.04 6.61
CA ILE A 81 -12.40 1.30 7.52
C ILE A 81 -13.85 1.66 7.24
N HIS A 82 -14.19 2.94 7.06
CA HIS A 82 -15.57 3.36 6.82
C HIS A 82 -16.21 2.67 5.59
N ILE A 83 -15.40 2.29 4.60
CA ILE A 83 -15.86 1.65 3.38
C ILE A 83 -15.72 0.12 3.46
N ALA A 84 -14.64 -0.37 4.07
CA ALA A 84 -14.28 -1.79 4.09
C ALA A 84 -14.98 -2.58 5.20
N ASP A 85 -15.21 -2.00 6.39
CA ASP A 85 -15.88 -2.65 7.52
C ASP A 85 -17.39 -2.80 7.26
N GLU A 86 -17.74 -3.85 6.52
CA GLU A 86 -19.11 -4.15 6.11
C GLU A 86 -19.98 -4.53 7.31
N ASN A 87 -19.40 -5.28 8.26
CA ASN A 87 -20.12 -5.84 9.38
C ASN A 87 -20.22 -4.88 10.59
N LYS A 88 -19.40 -3.82 10.61
CA LYS A 88 -19.33 -2.75 11.62
C LYS A 88 -18.85 -3.20 12.99
N ASP A 89 -17.93 -4.15 13.05
CA ASP A 89 -17.30 -4.61 14.29
C ASP A 89 -16.07 -3.78 14.70
N GLY A 90 -15.65 -2.83 13.85
CA GLY A 90 -14.55 -1.91 14.12
C GLY A 90 -13.17 -2.43 13.72
N VAL A 91 -13.11 -3.59 13.06
CA VAL A 91 -11.90 -4.11 12.41
C VAL A 91 -12.19 -4.42 10.94
N VAL A 92 -11.16 -4.66 10.13
CA VAL A 92 -11.34 -5.09 8.73
C VAL A 92 -10.67 -6.43 8.53
N SER A 93 -11.45 -7.46 8.21
CA SER A 93 -10.90 -8.78 7.86
C SER A 93 -10.24 -8.76 6.47
N GLU A 94 -9.42 -9.78 6.16
CA GLU A 94 -8.85 -9.95 4.81
C GLU A 94 -9.95 -10.02 3.74
N GLU A 95 -11.08 -10.67 4.04
CA GLU A 95 -12.23 -10.76 3.15
C GLU A 95 -12.90 -9.41 2.86
N GLU A 96 -13.07 -8.59 3.90
CA GLU A 96 -13.60 -7.24 3.80
C GLU A 96 -12.66 -6.34 3.00
N PHE A 97 -11.36 -6.45 3.25
CA PHE A 97 -10.33 -5.74 2.50
C PHE A 97 -10.32 -6.12 1.01
N ILE A 98 -10.38 -7.41 0.69
CA ILE A 98 -10.48 -7.88 -0.70
C ILE A 98 -11.77 -7.34 -1.35
N SER A 99 -12.89 -7.33 -0.63
CA SER A 99 -14.17 -6.82 -1.12
C SER A 99 -14.11 -5.32 -1.44
N TYR A 100 -13.46 -4.54 -0.56
CA TYR A 100 -13.13 -3.15 -0.80
C TYR A 100 -12.28 -2.97 -2.06
N TYR A 101 -11.24 -3.77 -2.24
CA TYR A 101 -10.35 -3.70 -3.42
C TYR A 101 -11.06 -4.10 -4.73
N VAL A 102 -11.99 -5.05 -4.69
CA VAL A 102 -12.82 -5.39 -5.86
C VAL A 102 -13.62 -4.17 -6.33
N LEU A 103 -14.19 -3.39 -5.40
CA LEU A 103 -14.86 -2.14 -5.73
C LEU A 103 -13.87 -1.08 -6.20
N ALA A 104 -12.78 -0.89 -5.47
CA ALA A 104 -11.79 0.15 -5.71
C ALA A 104 -11.11 -0.01 -7.07
N LEU A 105 -10.92 -1.25 -7.53
CA LEU A 105 -10.22 -1.55 -8.78
C LEU A 105 -11.14 -1.96 -9.94
N ALA A 106 -12.45 -1.74 -9.81
CA ALA A 106 -13.43 -2.08 -10.83
C ALA A 106 -13.28 -1.27 -12.14
N ASN A 107 -12.70 -0.07 -12.05
CA ASN A 107 -12.39 0.82 -13.17
C ASN A 107 -11.49 1.98 -12.69
N ASP A 108 -10.91 2.72 -13.64
CA ASP A 108 -10.00 3.84 -13.37
C ASP A 108 -10.62 4.89 -12.44
N LYS A 109 -11.90 5.23 -12.63
CA LYS A 109 -12.57 6.23 -11.79
C LYS A 109 -12.59 5.81 -10.32
N ASN A 110 -12.80 4.54 -10.04
CA ASN A 110 -12.76 4.02 -8.68
C ASN A 110 -11.32 4.00 -8.13
N TYR A 111 -10.34 3.61 -8.95
CA TYR A 111 -8.92 3.64 -8.54
C TYR A 111 -8.52 5.05 -8.11
N TYR A 112 -8.82 6.06 -8.92
CA TYR A 112 -8.50 7.46 -8.63
C TYR A 112 -9.23 8.00 -7.41
N ARG A 113 -10.35 7.39 -7.03
CA ARG A 113 -11.15 7.80 -5.86
C ARG A 113 -10.69 7.13 -4.57
N PHE A 114 -10.28 5.86 -4.62
CA PHE A 114 -10.11 5.02 -3.44
C PHE A 114 -8.66 4.62 -3.18
N ILE A 115 -7.84 4.46 -4.22
CA ILE A 115 -6.47 3.96 -4.09
C ILE A 115 -5.43 5.07 -4.23
N LYS A 116 -5.57 5.93 -5.24
CA LYS A 116 -4.65 7.06 -5.48
C LYS A 116 -4.48 8.00 -4.27
N PRO A 117 -5.54 8.36 -3.50
CA PRO A 117 -5.40 9.34 -2.42
C PRO A 117 -4.37 8.97 -1.34
N PHE A 118 -4.08 7.68 -1.16
CA PHE A 118 -3.02 7.23 -0.24
C PHE A 118 -1.70 7.97 -0.49
N PHE A 119 -1.26 8.05 -1.75
CA PHE A 119 -0.03 8.76 -2.10
C PHE A 119 -0.20 10.27 -2.16
N ASP A 120 -1.40 10.79 -2.43
CA ASP A 120 -1.65 12.23 -2.36
C ASP A 120 -1.43 12.74 -0.92
N ASP A 121 -1.82 11.94 0.07
CA ASP A 121 -1.75 12.30 1.49
C ASP A 121 -0.36 12.14 2.09
N ILE A 122 0.41 11.11 1.69
CA ILE A 122 1.72 10.83 2.30
C ILE A 122 2.92 11.39 1.53
N PHE A 123 2.79 11.67 0.22
CA PHE A 123 3.93 12.11 -0.61
C PHE A 123 4.65 13.34 -0.01
N PRO A 124 3.95 14.42 0.38
CA PRO A 124 4.62 15.60 0.94
C PRO A 124 5.34 15.33 2.28
N ILE A 125 5.05 14.19 2.92
CA ILE A 125 5.61 13.81 4.21
C ILE A 125 6.86 12.94 4.03
N ILE A 126 6.89 12.11 2.98
CA ILE A 126 8.04 11.27 2.64
C ILE A 126 9.08 11.99 1.76
N ASP A 127 8.68 13.03 1.03
CA ASP A 127 9.58 13.98 0.37
C ASP A 127 10.26 14.84 1.46
N SER A 128 11.49 14.47 1.83
CA SER A 128 12.16 15.02 3.02
C SER A 128 12.69 16.43 2.82
N ASP A 129 12.96 16.85 1.59
CA ASP A 129 13.46 18.19 1.25
C ASP A 129 12.48 19.06 0.46
N ASP A 130 11.27 18.56 0.18
CA ASP A 130 10.14 19.29 -0.43
C ASP A 130 10.50 19.83 -1.82
N ASP A 131 11.27 19.04 -2.59
CA ASP A 131 11.69 19.39 -3.94
C ASP A 131 10.76 18.83 -5.03
N GLY A 132 9.77 18.03 -4.64
CA GLY A 132 8.74 17.44 -5.49
C GLY A 132 9.14 16.11 -6.15
N VAL A 133 10.27 15.52 -5.75
CA VAL A 133 10.69 14.17 -6.16
C VAL A 133 11.12 13.36 -4.93
N LEU A 134 11.22 12.04 -5.06
CA LEU A 134 11.80 11.22 -4.01
C LEU A 134 13.25 10.91 -4.36
N SER A 135 14.16 11.33 -3.49
CA SER A 135 15.54 10.87 -3.54
C SER A 135 15.64 9.35 -3.34
N LYS A 136 16.81 8.78 -3.60
CA LYS A 136 17.08 7.37 -3.28
C LYS A 136 16.93 7.09 -1.79
N GLU A 137 17.34 8.02 -0.95
CA GLU A 137 17.20 7.96 0.50
C GLU A 137 15.72 7.95 0.91
N ASP A 138 14.91 8.87 0.40
CA ASP A 138 13.47 8.94 0.70
C ASP A 138 12.74 7.68 0.27
N TYR A 139 12.97 7.25 -0.98
CA TYR A 139 12.32 6.07 -1.52
C TYR A 139 12.75 4.78 -0.79
N THR A 140 14.04 4.63 -0.46
CA THR A 140 14.49 3.43 0.25
C THR A 140 14.00 3.39 1.69
N ALA A 141 13.91 4.53 2.40
CA ALA A 141 13.28 4.63 3.70
C ALA A 141 11.78 4.26 3.63
N PHE A 142 11.06 4.80 2.64
CA PHE A 142 9.68 4.43 2.34
C PHE A 142 9.54 2.92 2.08
N PHE A 143 10.34 2.36 1.19
CA PHE A 143 10.22 0.96 0.81
C PHE A 143 10.55 -0.01 1.97
N ARG A 144 11.51 0.35 2.82
CA ARG A 144 11.85 -0.38 4.03
C ARG A 144 10.78 -0.24 5.11
N SER A 145 9.91 0.76 5.00
CA SER A 145 8.74 0.88 5.88
C SER A 145 7.71 -0.24 5.63
N PHE A 146 7.84 -0.97 4.51
CA PHE A 146 7.11 -2.22 4.23
C PHE A 146 7.84 -3.47 4.76
N ARG A 147 8.76 -3.32 5.72
CA ARG A 147 9.61 -4.39 6.30
C ARG A 147 10.49 -5.13 5.27
N ASN A 148 10.75 -4.51 4.12
CA ASN A 148 11.67 -5.02 3.12
C ASN A 148 13.15 -4.78 3.51
N SER A 149 14.07 -5.57 2.95
CA SER A 149 15.51 -5.41 3.18
C SER A 149 16.07 -4.17 2.47
N GLN A 150 17.22 -3.66 2.93
CA GLN A 150 17.94 -2.57 2.24
C GLN A 150 18.27 -2.94 0.79
N SER A 151 18.73 -4.17 0.55
CA SER A 151 19.04 -4.64 -0.80
C SER A 151 17.82 -4.71 -1.71
N ASP A 152 16.65 -5.08 -1.17
CA ASP A 152 15.41 -5.08 -1.96
C ASP A 152 14.95 -3.64 -2.24
N ALA A 153 15.12 -2.72 -1.29
CA ALA A 153 14.80 -1.31 -1.47
C ALA A 153 15.64 -0.64 -2.56
N GLU A 154 16.95 -0.92 -2.60
CA GLU A 154 17.83 -0.44 -3.66
C GLU A 154 17.45 -0.99 -5.03
N ALA A 155 17.16 -2.28 -5.12
CA ALA A 155 16.70 -2.89 -6.37
C ALA A 155 15.32 -2.35 -6.81
N ALA A 156 14.43 -2.05 -5.85
CA ALA A 156 13.14 -1.44 -6.14
C ALA A 156 13.29 0.00 -6.61
N PHE A 157 14.24 0.77 -6.07
CA PHE A 157 14.56 2.11 -6.56
C PHE A 157 14.98 2.07 -8.03
N ASP A 158 15.95 1.21 -8.36
CA ASP A 158 16.44 1.05 -9.73
C ASP A 158 15.32 0.57 -10.69
N ASN A 159 14.28 -0.11 -10.17
CA ASN A 159 13.10 -0.47 -10.95
C ASN A 159 12.09 0.68 -11.11
N MET A 160 12.02 1.60 -10.15
CA MET A 160 11.10 2.75 -10.19
C MET A 160 11.65 3.90 -11.04
N ASP A 161 12.96 4.13 -11.01
CA ASP A 161 13.67 5.16 -11.78
C ASP A 161 13.78 4.75 -13.26
N GLN A 162 12.70 4.94 -14.00
CA GLN A 162 12.58 4.47 -15.39
C GLN A 162 13.46 5.28 -16.34
N ASN A 163 13.67 6.57 -16.05
CA ASN A 163 14.48 7.45 -16.88
C ASN A 163 15.97 7.47 -16.47
N ASN A 164 16.34 6.84 -15.34
CA ASN A 164 17.68 6.77 -14.75
C ASN A 164 18.27 8.15 -14.43
N ASP A 165 17.45 9.09 -13.95
CA ASP A 165 17.89 10.42 -13.54
C ASP A 165 18.30 10.51 -12.07
N GLY A 166 18.12 9.41 -11.32
CA GLY A 166 18.54 9.27 -9.92
C GLY A 166 17.52 9.76 -8.91
N VAL A 167 16.30 10.08 -9.33
CA VAL A 167 15.17 10.42 -8.44
C VAL A 167 13.89 9.74 -8.92
N ILE A 168 12.89 9.63 -8.05
CA ILE A 168 11.55 9.14 -8.44
C ILE A 168 10.63 10.34 -8.56
N SER A 169 10.22 10.64 -9.79
CA SER A 169 9.25 11.69 -10.05
C SER A 169 7.83 11.28 -9.64
N HIS A 170 6.94 12.28 -9.48
CA HIS A 170 5.50 12.02 -9.39
C HIS A 170 4.99 11.16 -10.56
N TYR A 171 5.50 11.37 -11.77
CA TYR A 171 5.04 10.59 -12.92
C TYR A 171 5.39 9.10 -12.75
N GLU A 172 6.61 8.78 -12.34
CA GLU A 172 7.06 7.39 -12.13
C GLU A 172 6.33 6.73 -10.97
N LEU A 173 6.25 7.40 -9.83
CA LEU A 173 5.57 6.87 -8.64
C LEU A 173 4.12 6.52 -8.94
N TYR A 174 3.36 7.45 -9.52
CA TYR A 174 1.93 7.25 -9.77
C TYR A 174 1.67 6.27 -10.91
N THR A 175 2.54 6.21 -11.92
CA THR A 175 2.45 5.20 -12.99
C THR A 175 2.67 3.81 -12.41
N MET A 176 3.75 3.61 -11.64
CA MET A 176 4.06 2.31 -11.03
C MET A 176 3.00 1.89 -10.02
N TYR A 177 2.49 2.82 -9.21
CA TYR A 177 1.41 2.54 -8.27
C TYR A 177 0.09 2.17 -8.97
N TYR A 178 -0.22 2.81 -10.09
CA TYR A 178 -1.36 2.45 -10.94
C TYR A 178 -1.18 1.06 -11.53
N HIS A 179 -0.01 0.78 -12.11
CA HIS A 179 0.30 -0.50 -12.74
C HIS A 179 0.27 -1.64 -11.72
N PHE A 180 0.80 -1.45 -10.51
CA PHE A 180 0.72 -2.45 -9.45
C PHE A 180 -0.74 -2.85 -9.18
N HIS A 181 -1.67 -1.90 -9.16
CA HIS A 181 -3.08 -2.18 -8.89
C HIS A 181 -3.88 -2.70 -10.11
N MET A 182 -3.61 -2.16 -11.29
CA MET A 182 -4.47 -2.29 -12.47
C MET A 182 -3.91 -3.22 -13.55
N SER A 183 -2.59 -3.42 -13.59
CA SER A 183 -1.95 -4.28 -14.59
C SER A 183 -2.22 -5.75 -14.34
N GLU A 184 -2.40 -6.51 -15.43
CA GLU A 184 -2.50 -7.96 -15.46
C GLU A 184 -1.21 -8.62 -16.00
N ASP A 185 -0.19 -7.82 -16.35
CA ASP A 185 1.08 -8.32 -16.85
C ASP A 185 2.01 -8.69 -15.70
N GLU A 186 2.27 -9.99 -15.55
CA GLU A 186 3.19 -10.54 -14.53
C GLU A 186 4.66 -10.17 -14.79
N ASN A 187 4.99 -9.58 -15.94
CA ASN A 187 6.34 -9.09 -16.24
C ASN A 187 6.50 -7.58 -15.98
N ASP A 188 5.42 -6.90 -15.60
CA ASP A 188 5.46 -5.49 -15.23
C ASP A 188 6.28 -5.31 -13.94
N GLY A 189 7.27 -4.42 -13.96
CA GLY A 189 8.15 -4.16 -12.81
C GLY A 189 7.39 -3.73 -11.55
N SER A 190 6.24 -3.07 -11.74
CA SER A 190 5.38 -2.61 -10.66
C SER A 190 4.90 -3.73 -9.74
N GLN A 191 4.92 -5.01 -10.13
CA GLN A 191 4.50 -6.13 -9.27
C GLN A 191 5.26 -6.18 -7.93
N SER A 192 6.46 -5.60 -7.89
CA SER A 192 7.33 -5.56 -6.72
C SER A 192 7.19 -4.30 -5.85
N PHE A 193 6.18 -3.46 -6.10
CA PHE A 193 5.98 -2.17 -5.43
C PHE A 193 5.92 -2.28 -3.89
N TYR A 194 5.30 -3.34 -3.36
CA TYR A 194 5.24 -3.63 -1.92
C TYR A 194 6.25 -4.72 -1.49
N GLY A 195 7.28 -4.98 -2.28
CA GLY A 195 8.15 -6.14 -2.15
C GLY A 195 7.73 -7.29 -3.06
N LYS A 196 8.47 -8.38 -2.99
CA LYS A 196 8.23 -9.58 -3.80
C LYS A 196 6.89 -10.24 -3.41
N LEU A 197 6.12 -10.65 -4.41
CA LEU A 197 4.91 -11.46 -4.26
C LEU A 197 5.24 -12.91 -3.89
#